data_AF-A0A7S0M9Z7-F1
#
_entry.id   AF-A0A7S0M9Z7-F1
#
_cell.length_a   1.000
_cell.length_b   1.000
_cell.length_c   1.000
_cell.angle_alpha   90.00
_cell.angle_beta   90.00
_cell.angle_gamma   90.00
#
_symmetry.space_group_name_H-M   'P 1'
#
loop_
_entity.id
_entity.type
_entity.pdbx_description
1 polymer ?
#
loop_
_entity_poly.entity_id
_entity_poly.type
_entity_poly.pdbx_seq_one_letter_code
_entity_poly.pdbx_strand_id
1 'polypeptide(L)'
;APPAAEAAAGRPAAPAVKDESKPEGWETWVAGIFKGIGASPEQMGLKRFDRERFPEQYPATITDWAAPLDSDDTDEKRALRGMLAQTSLETRAVELVYDAEEDGWDAGAFHRAVDRRGPVVVVAATAGGAVVGGYNPKGWVDRR
;
A
#
# COMPACT_ATOMS: atom_id res chain seq x y z
N ALA A 1 -16.59 -23.30 39.74
CA ALA A 1 -15.31 -23.39 39.02
C ALA A 1 -15.44 -22.61 37.73
N PRO A 2 -14.61 -21.59 37.48
CA PRO A 2 -14.60 -20.89 36.19
C PRO A 2 -13.95 -21.78 35.11
N PRO A 3 -14.33 -21.65 33.83
CA PRO A 3 -13.57 -22.28 32.76
C PRO A 3 -12.22 -21.58 32.56
N ALA A 4 -11.21 -22.40 32.31
CA ALA A 4 -9.80 -22.03 32.16
C ALA A 4 -9.58 -21.00 31.05
N ALA A 5 -8.72 -20.03 31.35
CA ALA A 5 -8.14 -19.11 30.37
C ALA A 5 -7.34 -19.92 29.34
N GLU A 6 -7.77 -19.85 28.08
CA GLU A 6 -7.03 -20.39 26.95
C GLU A 6 -5.79 -19.50 26.75
N ALA A 7 -4.62 -20.08 27.01
CA ALA A 7 -3.33 -19.41 26.87
C ALA A 7 -3.16 -18.96 25.41
N ALA A 8 -2.97 -17.66 25.21
CA ALA A 8 -2.63 -17.06 23.94
C ALA A 8 -1.36 -17.72 23.38
N ALA A 9 -1.54 -18.61 22.39
CA ALA A 9 -0.46 -19.11 21.58
C ALA A 9 0.20 -17.91 20.90
N GLY A 10 1.45 -17.61 21.29
CA GLY A 10 2.25 -16.55 20.71
C GLY A 10 2.27 -16.68 19.20
N ARG A 11 1.80 -15.63 18.53
CA ARG A 11 1.88 -15.50 17.07
C ARG A 11 3.35 -15.67 16.67
N PRO A 12 3.71 -16.58 15.74
CA PRO A 12 5.10 -16.70 15.31
C PRO A 12 5.58 -15.35 14.80
N ALA A 13 6.77 -14.93 15.25
CA ALA A 13 7.42 -13.72 14.78
C ALA A 13 7.44 -13.74 13.24
N ALA A 14 7.09 -12.61 12.63
CA ALA A 14 7.25 -12.43 11.19
C ALA A 14 8.70 -12.81 10.80
N PRO A 15 8.92 -13.53 9.69
CA PRO A 15 10.26 -13.89 9.26
C PRO A 15 11.10 -12.62 9.16
N ALA A 16 12.29 -12.65 9.75
CA ALA A 16 13.25 -11.56 9.68
C ALA A 16 13.42 -11.12 8.22
N VAL A 17 13.24 -9.82 7.97
CA VAL A 17 13.58 -9.20 6.68
C VAL A 17 15.02 -9.59 6.40
N LYS A 18 15.25 -10.35 5.32
CA LYS A 18 16.61 -10.68 4.90
C LYS A 18 17.32 -9.37 4.64
N ASP A 19 18.46 -9.17 5.28
CA ASP A 19 19.34 -8.06 4.94
C ASP A 19 19.87 -8.34 3.52
N GLU A 20 19.30 -7.64 2.54
CA GLU A 20 19.71 -7.67 1.13
C GLU A 20 20.95 -6.81 0.87
N SER A 21 21.74 -6.50 1.92
CA SER A 21 22.99 -5.76 1.76
C SER A 21 23.89 -6.45 0.74
N LYS A 22 24.15 -5.73 -0.35
CA LYS A 22 24.96 -6.20 -1.47
C LYS A 22 26.37 -6.52 -0.95
N PRO A 23 26.93 -7.71 -1.23
CA PRO A 23 28.26 -8.05 -0.78
C PRO A 23 29.30 -7.09 -1.38
N GLU A 24 30.40 -6.88 -0.66
CA GLU A 24 31.50 -6.04 -1.10
C GLU A 24 32.00 -6.50 -2.49
N GLY A 25 32.05 -5.57 -3.46
CA GLY A 25 32.44 -5.88 -4.84
C GLY A 25 31.32 -6.40 -5.76
N TRP A 26 30.07 -6.49 -5.29
CA TRP A 26 28.89 -6.84 -6.10
C TRP A 26 28.78 -6.01 -7.38
N GLU A 27 28.99 -4.70 -7.29
CA GLU A 27 28.84 -3.80 -8.45
C GLU A 27 29.89 -4.08 -9.53
N THR A 28 31.12 -4.38 -9.12
CA THR A 28 32.23 -4.70 -10.03
C THR A 28 31.99 -6.02 -10.76
N TRP A 29 31.48 -7.04 -10.06
CA TRP A 29 31.16 -8.34 -10.65
C TRP A 29 29.98 -8.25 -11.64
N VAL A 30 28.91 -7.57 -11.24
CA VAL A 30 27.73 -7.33 -12.09
C VAL A 30 28.10 -6.52 -13.34
N ALA A 31 28.90 -5.47 -13.19
CA ALA A 31 29.40 -4.68 -14.32
C ALA A 31 30.24 -5.54 -15.29
N GLY A 32 31.05 -6.47 -14.77
CA GLY A 32 31.84 -7.42 -15.58
C GLY A 32 30.97 -8.35 -16.42
N ILE A 33 29.89 -8.89 -15.86
CA ILE A 33 28.94 -9.75 -16.59
C ILE A 33 28.24 -8.96 -17.69
N PHE A 34 27.73 -7.77 -17.36
CA PHE A 34 27.00 -6.92 -18.31
C PHE A 34 27.88 -6.46 -19.49
N LYS A 35 29.14 -6.12 -19.21
CA LYS A 35 30.13 -5.82 -20.25
C LYS A 35 30.40 -7.03 -21.15
N GLY A 36 30.41 -8.24 -20.60
CA GLY A 36 30.65 -9.49 -21.34
C GLY A 36 29.53 -9.89 -22.29
N ILE A 37 28.28 -9.50 -22.02
CA ILE A 37 27.10 -9.80 -22.86
C ILE A 37 26.62 -8.61 -23.71
N GLY A 38 27.33 -7.48 -23.67
CA GLY A 38 26.99 -6.29 -24.45
C GLY A 38 25.68 -5.61 -24.01
N ALA A 39 25.17 -5.92 -22.83
CA ALA A 39 23.93 -5.36 -22.29
C ALA A 39 24.23 -4.46 -21.10
N SER A 40 23.62 -3.28 -21.02
CA SER A 40 23.76 -2.42 -19.84
C SER A 40 22.84 -2.87 -18.70
N PRO A 41 23.20 -2.61 -17.43
CA PRO A 41 22.30 -2.84 -16.28
C PRO A 41 20.91 -2.18 -16.43
N GLU A 42 20.83 -1.11 -17.23
CA GLU A 42 19.62 -0.36 -17.55
C GLU A 42 18.71 -1.10 -18.55
N GLN A 43 19.30 -1.83 -19.51
CA GLN A 43 18.57 -2.66 -20.48
C GLN A 43 17.96 -3.90 -19.82
N MET A 44 18.52 -4.33 -18.68
CA MET A 44 18.16 -5.57 -17.99
C MET A 44 17.17 -5.37 -16.83
N GLY A 45 16.57 -4.19 -16.71
CA GLY A 45 15.41 -3.96 -15.85
C GLY A 45 15.69 -3.82 -14.35
N LEU A 46 16.96 -3.87 -13.92
CA LEU A 46 17.32 -3.80 -12.50
C LEU A 46 17.04 -2.43 -11.86
N LYS A 47 17.01 -1.34 -12.64
CA LYS A 47 16.59 0.01 -12.16
C LYS A 47 15.07 0.22 -12.18
N ARG A 48 14.27 -0.73 -12.68
CA ARG A 48 12.82 -0.55 -12.82
C ARG A 48 12.05 -0.85 -11.54
N PHE A 49 12.63 -1.59 -10.60
CA PHE A 49 12.04 -1.87 -9.29
C PHE A 49 12.67 -0.96 -8.26
N ASP A 50 12.17 0.26 -8.19
CA ASP A 50 12.55 1.24 -7.16
C ASP A 50 11.35 1.44 -6.22
N ARG A 51 11.62 1.56 -4.92
CA ARG A 51 10.63 1.74 -3.86
C ARG A 51 9.84 3.04 -4.04
N GLU A 52 10.46 4.05 -4.63
CA GLU A 52 9.77 5.31 -4.96
C GLU A 52 8.72 5.13 -6.07
N ARG A 53 8.97 4.20 -7.01
CA ARG A 53 8.11 3.99 -8.17
C ARG A 53 7.04 2.92 -7.95
N PHE A 54 7.33 1.92 -7.12
CA PHE A 54 6.44 0.80 -6.80
C PHE A 54 6.42 0.55 -5.29
N PRO A 55 6.02 1.55 -4.47
CA PRO A 55 6.07 1.43 -3.02
C PRO A 55 5.21 0.26 -2.52
N GLU A 56 4.06 0.00 -3.16
CA GLU A 56 3.18 -1.10 -2.81
C GLU A 56 3.75 -2.52 -3.02
N GLN A 57 4.90 -2.68 -3.67
CA GLN A 57 5.57 -3.98 -3.80
C GLN A 57 6.41 -4.36 -2.57
N TYR A 58 6.63 -3.40 -1.68
CA TYR A 58 7.35 -3.61 -0.44
C TYR A 58 6.36 -3.91 0.71
N PRO A 59 6.76 -4.69 1.73
CA PRO A 59 5.89 -5.00 2.87
C PRO A 59 5.44 -3.74 3.60
N ALA A 60 4.15 -3.63 3.89
CA ALA A 60 3.63 -2.56 4.75
C ALA A 60 4.26 -2.65 6.15
N THR A 61 4.59 -1.49 6.72
CA THR A 61 5.13 -1.39 8.09
C THR A 61 4.04 -0.88 9.02
N ILE A 62 4.23 -1.13 10.33
CA ILE A 62 3.37 -0.57 11.39
C ILE A 62 4.06 0.57 12.15
N THR A 63 5.27 0.93 11.69
CA THR A 63 6.19 1.87 12.36
C THR A 63 6.31 3.18 11.59
N ASP A 64 6.04 3.17 10.30
CA ASP A 64 6.16 4.32 9.43
C ASP A 64 4.78 4.87 9.09
N TRP A 65 4.67 6.19 9.07
CA TRP A 65 3.41 6.91 8.85
C TRP A 65 3.68 8.03 7.84
N ALA A 66 2.74 8.24 6.91
CA ALA A 66 2.90 9.30 5.93
C ALA A 66 2.85 10.68 6.60
N ALA A 67 3.65 11.61 6.09
CA ALA A 67 3.61 12.99 6.56
C ALA A 67 2.28 13.68 6.17
N PRO A 68 1.76 14.61 6.98
CA PRO A 68 0.62 15.44 6.61
C PRO A 68 0.86 16.18 5.29
N LEU A 69 -0.19 16.32 4.46
CA LEU A 69 -0.17 17.16 3.28
C LEU A 69 -1.09 18.37 3.46
N ASP A 70 -0.76 19.50 2.81
CA ASP A 70 -1.61 20.69 2.79
C ASP A 70 -3.00 20.41 2.19
N SER A 71 -3.11 19.40 1.32
CA SER A 71 -4.37 18.94 0.74
C SER A 71 -5.25 18.12 1.68
N ASP A 72 -4.75 17.76 2.87
CA ASP A 72 -5.51 17.06 3.90
C ASP A 72 -6.34 18.07 4.69
N ASP A 73 -7.28 18.72 3.99
CA ASP A 73 -8.08 19.85 4.47
C ASP A 73 -9.25 19.43 5.37
N THR A 74 -9.70 18.18 5.31
CA THR A 74 -10.74 17.61 6.19
C THR A 74 -10.16 16.71 7.28
N ASP A 75 -10.94 16.48 8.35
CA ASP A 75 -10.51 15.63 9.47
C ASP A 75 -10.40 14.16 9.05
N GLU A 76 -11.24 13.70 8.12
CA GLU A 76 -11.18 12.36 7.54
C GLU A 76 -9.87 12.15 6.77
N LYS A 77 -9.48 13.13 5.95
CA LYS A 77 -8.19 13.08 5.22
C LYS A 77 -7.01 13.09 6.18
N ARG A 78 -7.06 13.90 7.23
CA ARG A 78 -6.02 13.91 8.27
C ARG A 78 -5.93 12.58 9.03
N ALA A 79 -7.07 11.98 9.35
CA ALA A 79 -7.13 10.69 10.05
C ALA A 79 -6.59 9.53 9.18
N LEU A 80 -6.82 9.57 7.87
CA LEU A 80 -6.36 8.51 6.97
C LEU A 80 -4.89 8.66 6.54
N ARG A 81 -4.36 9.89 6.45
CA ARG A 81 -3.05 10.20 5.85
C ARG A 81 -1.95 9.28 6.34
N GLY A 82 -1.80 9.14 7.65
CA GLY A 82 -0.74 8.32 8.24
C GLY A 82 -0.72 6.89 7.70
N MET A 83 -1.90 6.29 7.46
CA MET A 83 -2.04 4.92 6.96
C MET A 83 -1.71 4.75 5.47
N LEU A 84 -1.46 5.84 4.74
CA LEU A 84 -1.08 5.81 3.33
C LEU A 84 0.43 5.68 3.11
N ALA A 85 1.22 5.51 4.18
CA ALA A 85 2.65 5.26 4.08
C ALA A 85 2.93 4.08 3.14
N GLN A 86 3.93 4.25 2.27
CA GLN A 86 4.35 3.25 1.30
C GLN A 86 3.24 2.83 0.32
N THR A 87 2.36 3.76 -0.02
CA THR A 87 1.37 3.59 -1.09
C THR A 87 1.59 4.63 -2.17
N SER A 88 1.03 4.38 -3.36
CA SER A 88 1.00 5.39 -4.43
C SER A 88 0.24 6.67 -4.04
N LEU A 89 -0.54 6.63 -2.96
CA LEU A 89 -1.31 7.76 -2.43
C LEU A 89 -0.56 8.56 -1.36
N GLU A 90 0.60 8.09 -0.89
CA GLU A 90 1.35 8.68 0.23
C GLU A 90 1.57 10.19 0.08
N THR A 91 1.95 10.62 -1.12
CA THR A 91 2.29 12.02 -1.46
C THR A 91 1.26 12.69 -2.35
N ARG A 92 0.10 12.04 -2.57
CA ARG A 92 -0.95 12.56 -3.45
C ARG A 92 -2.11 13.13 -2.64
N ALA A 93 -2.72 14.17 -3.20
CA ALA A 93 -4.02 14.65 -2.75
C ALA A 93 -5.07 13.56 -2.99
N VAL A 94 -5.92 13.32 -1.98
CA VAL A 94 -7.03 12.37 -2.05
C VAL A 94 -8.35 13.12 -2.18
N GLU A 95 -9.27 12.56 -2.95
CA GLU A 95 -10.63 13.05 -3.12
C GLU A 95 -11.64 12.01 -2.62
N LEU A 96 -12.73 12.48 -1.98
CA LEU A 96 -13.89 11.64 -1.72
C LEU A 96 -14.64 11.47 -3.03
N VAL A 97 -14.69 10.24 -3.53
CA VAL A 97 -15.35 9.91 -4.80
C VAL A 97 -16.67 9.18 -4.62
N TYR A 98 -16.90 8.59 -3.45
CA TYR A 98 -18.07 7.80 -3.12
C TYR A 98 -18.37 7.89 -1.62
N ASP A 99 -19.63 8.16 -1.27
CA ASP A 99 -20.19 8.04 0.07
C ASP A 99 -21.46 7.18 0.03
N ALA A 100 -21.52 6.10 0.80
CA ALA A 100 -22.67 5.20 0.78
C ALA A 100 -23.97 5.86 1.30
N GLU A 101 -23.86 6.87 2.17
CA GLU A 101 -25.01 7.62 2.69
C GLU A 101 -25.56 8.61 1.65
N GLU A 102 -24.72 9.16 0.78
CA GLU A 102 -25.12 10.13 -0.25
C GLU A 102 -25.42 9.45 -1.60
N ASP A 103 -24.59 8.51 -2.02
CA ASP A 103 -24.65 7.84 -3.33
C ASP A 103 -25.46 6.54 -3.32
N GLY A 104 -25.68 5.96 -2.13
CA GLY A 104 -26.51 4.78 -1.90
C GLY A 104 -25.73 3.48 -1.66
N TRP A 105 -26.35 2.58 -0.89
CA TRP A 105 -25.77 1.31 -0.42
C TRP A 105 -25.84 0.16 -1.44
N ASP A 106 -25.48 0.40 -2.70
CA ASP A 106 -25.46 -0.62 -3.75
C ASP A 106 -24.15 -0.66 -4.55
N ALA A 107 -23.79 -1.86 -5.00
CA ALA A 107 -22.55 -2.08 -5.75
C ALA A 107 -22.51 -1.28 -7.07
N GLY A 108 -23.67 -1.03 -7.69
CA GLY A 108 -23.75 -0.23 -8.90
C GLY A 108 -23.43 1.25 -8.63
N ALA A 109 -23.92 1.82 -7.53
CA ALA A 109 -23.56 3.17 -7.09
C ALA A 109 -22.06 3.30 -6.85
N PHE A 110 -21.49 2.35 -6.10
CA PHE A 110 -20.06 2.27 -5.89
C PHE A 110 -19.27 2.25 -7.21
N HIS A 111 -19.58 1.30 -8.10
CA HIS A 111 -18.86 1.17 -9.38
C HIS A 111 -19.02 2.39 -10.30
N ARG A 112 -20.18 3.06 -10.31
CA ARG A 112 -20.37 4.31 -11.07
C ARG A 112 -19.42 5.41 -10.61
N ALA A 113 -19.10 5.46 -9.32
CA ALA A 113 -18.24 6.46 -8.72
C ALA A 113 -16.75 6.14 -8.85
N VAL A 114 -16.34 4.91 -8.52
CA VAL A 114 -14.92 4.57 -8.32
C VAL A 114 -14.22 3.98 -9.54
N ASP A 115 -14.98 3.48 -10.52
CA ASP A 115 -14.37 2.82 -11.67
C ASP A 115 -13.45 3.76 -12.45
N ARG A 116 -12.29 3.24 -12.88
CA ARG A 116 -11.28 3.96 -13.68
C ARG A 116 -10.67 5.19 -13.00
N ARG A 117 -10.82 5.34 -11.68
CA ARG A 117 -10.17 6.41 -10.88
C ARG A 117 -8.73 6.08 -10.47
N GLY A 118 -8.31 4.82 -10.58
CA GLY A 118 -7.00 4.36 -10.16
C GLY A 118 -6.97 3.94 -8.69
N PRO A 119 -5.82 4.06 -8.00
CA PRO A 119 -5.68 3.62 -6.61
C PRO A 119 -6.73 4.27 -5.70
N VAL A 120 -7.36 3.49 -4.82
CA VAL A 120 -8.34 4.01 -3.84
C VAL A 120 -8.11 3.41 -2.47
N VAL A 121 -8.52 4.16 -1.44
CA VAL A 121 -8.72 3.67 -0.09
C VAL A 121 -10.23 3.62 0.20
N VAL A 122 -10.69 2.49 0.74
CA VAL A 122 -12.07 2.32 1.22
C VAL A 122 -12.03 2.37 2.73
N VAL A 123 -12.94 3.12 3.35
CA VAL A 123 -13.11 3.21 4.80
C VAL A 123 -14.58 2.97 5.11
N ALA A 124 -14.86 2.19 6.14
CA ALA A 124 -16.21 1.90 6.59
C ALA A 124 -16.27 1.90 8.13
N ALA A 125 -17.30 2.53 8.67
CA ALA A 125 -17.68 2.39 10.06
C ALA A 125 -18.69 1.24 10.20
N THR A 126 -18.41 0.32 11.12
CA THR A 126 -19.31 -0.78 11.45
C THR A 126 -20.35 -0.32 12.47
N ALA A 127 -21.52 -0.98 12.51
CA ALA A 127 -22.54 -0.73 13.54
C ALA A 127 -22.01 -0.94 14.98
N GLY A 128 -20.96 -1.76 15.16
CA GLY A 128 -20.28 -1.96 16.43
C GLY A 128 -19.24 -0.89 16.78
N GLY A 129 -19.10 0.17 15.98
CA GLY A 129 -18.19 1.29 16.22
C GLY A 129 -16.75 1.07 15.76
N ALA A 130 -16.40 -0.09 15.19
CA ALA A 130 -15.09 -0.31 14.59
C ALA A 130 -14.99 0.41 13.24
N VAL A 131 -13.83 1.01 12.96
CA VAL A 131 -13.48 1.56 11.64
C VAL A 131 -12.56 0.56 10.93
N VAL A 132 -12.96 0.14 9.74
CA VAL A 132 -12.24 -0.82 8.91
C VAL A 132 -12.02 -0.23 7.53
N GLY A 133 -11.07 -0.77 6.78
CA GLY A 133 -10.81 -0.28 5.44
C GLY A 133 -9.81 -1.14 4.67
N GLY A 134 -9.49 -0.68 3.47
CA GLY A 134 -8.53 -1.33 2.61
C GLY A 134 -8.05 -0.42 1.50
N TYR A 135 -6.76 -0.54 1.17
CA TYR A 135 -6.15 0.12 0.03
C TYR A 135 -6.11 -0.84 -1.16
N ASN A 136 -6.52 -0.35 -2.33
CA ASN A 136 -6.41 -1.06 -3.60
C ASN A 136 -5.53 -0.26 -4.57
N PRO A 137 -4.29 -0.71 -4.86
CA PRO A 137 -3.37 0.00 -5.75
C PRO A 137 -3.81 -0.02 -7.22
N LYS A 138 -4.68 -0.94 -7.63
CA LYS A 138 -5.10 -1.11 -9.04
C LYS A 138 -6.38 -0.34 -9.36
N GLY A 139 -7.15 0.04 -8.35
CA GLY A 139 -8.50 0.57 -8.54
C GLY A 139 -9.51 -0.49 -8.97
N TRP A 140 -10.66 -0.01 -9.43
CA TRP A 140 -11.78 -0.82 -9.89
C TRP A 140 -12.05 -0.57 -11.37
N VAL A 141 -12.48 -1.64 -12.03
CA VAL A 141 -12.98 -1.62 -13.40
C VAL A 141 -14.10 -2.64 -13.49
N ASP A 142 -15.32 -2.22 -13.81
CA ASP A 142 -16.34 -3.15 -14.30
C ASP A 142 -16.02 -3.55 -15.75
N ARG A 143 -16.26 -4.81 -16.08
CA ARG A 143 -16.02 -5.40 -17.41
C ARG A 143 -17.26 -5.38 -18.30
N ARG A 144 -18.25 -4.53 -18.00
CA ARG A 144 -19.50 -4.42 -18.75
C ARG A 144 -19.46 -3.31 -19.78
#